data_AF-A0A447U5B7-F1
#
_entry.id   AF-A0A447U5B7-F1
#
_cell.length_a   1.000
_cell.length_b   1.000
_cell.length_c   1.000
_cell.angle_alpha   90.00
_cell.angle_beta   90.00
_cell.angle_gamma   90.00
#
_symmetry.space_group_name_H-M   'P 1'
#
loop_
_entity.id
_entity.type
_entity.pdbx_description
1 polymer ?
#
loop_
_entity_poly.entity_id
_entity_poly.type
_entity_poly.pdbx_seq_one_letter_code
_entity_poly.pdbx_strand_id
1 'polypeptide(L)'
;MKRRFIDTVMEPLRQRLTALKVVFEHITTKDGRRSMYVTATTTWRATITPQHLMFNRNDMLVGGIRPHLYCLPILKRNIHQQALRELVASGFTRAFLGTDSAPHSRHRKETSCGCAGCFNAPSALGSYATVFEEMNALAHFEAFCSLNGPQFYGLPVNTGWVELVRDEQQVPENIALG
;
A
#
# COMPACT_ATOMS: atom_id res chain seq x y z
N MET A 1 -6.17 -8.32 3.11
CA MET A 1 -7.16 -9.19 2.44
C MET A 1 -7.02 -10.65 2.86
N LYS A 2 -8.10 -11.46 2.77
CA LYS A 2 -8.05 -12.93 3.00
C LYS A 2 -8.06 -13.66 1.67
N ARG A 3 -7.30 -14.78 1.57
CA ARG A 3 -7.27 -15.69 0.40
C ARG A 3 -8.68 -16.03 -0.12
N ARG A 4 -9.61 -16.29 0.80
CA ARG A 4 -11.02 -16.59 0.49
C ARG A 4 -11.68 -15.57 -0.44
N PHE A 5 -11.44 -14.26 -0.26
CA PHE A 5 -12.03 -13.25 -1.14
C PHE A 5 -11.51 -13.35 -2.58
N ILE A 6 -10.24 -13.71 -2.75
CA ILE A 6 -9.62 -13.92 -4.06
C ILE A 6 -10.33 -15.08 -4.76
N ASP A 7 -10.45 -16.22 -4.07
CA ASP A 7 -10.97 -17.45 -4.66
C ASP A 7 -12.49 -17.41 -4.88
N THR A 8 -13.26 -16.81 -3.97
CA THR A 8 -14.74 -16.91 -4.01
C THR A 8 -15.44 -15.71 -4.64
N VAL A 9 -14.78 -14.57 -4.76
CA VAL A 9 -15.40 -13.34 -5.29
C VAL A 9 -14.63 -12.85 -6.51
N MET A 10 -13.33 -12.64 -6.33
CA MET A 10 -12.54 -11.95 -7.34
C MET A 10 -12.31 -12.79 -8.59
N GLU A 11 -11.91 -14.05 -8.43
CA GLU A 11 -11.67 -14.93 -9.57
C GLU A 11 -12.97 -15.20 -10.37
N PRO A 12 -14.13 -15.51 -9.75
CA PRO A 12 -15.39 -15.61 -10.47
C PRO A 12 -15.80 -14.32 -11.20
N LEU A 13 -15.62 -13.16 -10.56
CA LEU A 13 -15.95 -11.87 -11.18
C LEU A 13 -15.15 -11.64 -12.46
N ARG A 14 -13.85 -11.94 -12.43
CA ARG A 14 -12.95 -11.75 -13.56
C ARG A 14 -13.18 -12.73 -14.69
N GLN A 15 -13.57 -13.97 -14.38
CA GLN A 15 -13.98 -14.95 -15.38
C GLN A 15 -15.29 -14.54 -16.06
N ARG A 16 -16.22 -13.94 -15.31
CA ARG A 16 -17.50 -13.46 -15.84
C ARG A 16 -17.35 -12.18 -16.68
N LEU A 17 -16.50 -11.25 -16.24
CA LEU A 17 -16.32 -9.93 -16.87
C LEU A 17 -14.86 -9.74 -17.27
N THR A 18 -14.43 -10.44 -18.31
CA THR A 18 -13.03 -10.54 -18.73
C THR A 18 -12.39 -9.20 -19.13
N ALA A 19 -13.20 -8.27 -19.66
CA ALA A 19 -12.75 -6.93 -20.05
C ALA A 19 -12.79 -5.90 -18.91
N LEU A 20 -13.36 -6.24 -17.75
CA LEU A 20 -13.49 -5.30 -16.63
C LEU A 20 -12.11 -4.98 -16.05
N LYS A 21 -11.77 -3.69 -15.99
CA LYS A 21 -10.61 -3.18 -15.25
C LYS A 21 -10.89 -3.25 -13.75
N VAL A 22 -10.03 -3.91 -13.00
CA VAL A 22 -10.16 -4.04 -11.54
C VAL A 22 -8.82 -3.75 -10.86
N VAL A 23 -8.87 -2.91 -9.84
CA VAL A 23 -7.78 -2.68 -8.91
C VAL A 23 -8.05 -3.46 -7.63
N PHE A 24 -7.08 -4.25 -7.24
CA PHE A 24 -7.06 -4.89 -5.94
C PHE A 24 -6.45 -3.91 -4.94
N GLU A 25 -7.32 -3.15 -4.28
CA GLU A 25 -6.88 -2.12 -3.34
C GLU A 25 -6.09 -2.70 -2.15
N HIS A 26 -5.09 -1.95 -1.70
CA HIS A 26 -4.31 -2.11 -0.48
C HIS A 26 -4.04 -3.60 -0.13
N ILE A 27 -3.38 -4.32 -1.04
CA ILE A 27 -3.08 -5.74 -0.82
C ILE A 27 -2.16 -5.91 0.39
N THR A 28 -2.47 -6.86 1.26
CA THR A 28 -1.77 -7.03 2.55
C THR A 28 -1.14 -8.41 2.73
N THR A 29 -1.23 -9.29 1.73
CA THR A 29 -0.86 -10.71 1.86
C THR A 29 -0.02 -11.21 0.71
N LYS A 30 0.86 -12.17 1.01
CA LYS A 30 1.56 -13.03 0.03
C LYS A 30 0.59 -13.64 -1.00
N ASP A 31 -0.61 -14.03 -0.60
CA ASP A 31 -1.64 -14.53 -1.53
C ASP A 31 -2.13 -13.45 -2.50
N GLY A 32 -2.31 -12.21 -2.02
CA GLY A 32 -2.64 -11.07 -2.86
C GLY A 32 -1.53 -10.77 -3.86
N ARG A 33 -0.26 -10.84 -3.43
CA ARG A 33 0.88 -10.81 -4.37
C ARG A 33 0.78 -11.96 -5.39
N ARG A 34 0.61 -13.20 -4.92
CA ARG A 34 0.60 -14.39 -5.78
C ARG A 34 -0.47 -14.29 -6.87
N SER A 35 -1.67 -13.79 -6.55
CA SER A 35 -2.73 -13.61 -7.54
C SER A 35 -2.38 -12.58 -8.63
N MET A 36 -1.48 -11.63 -8.37
CA MET A 36 -0.99 -10.71 -9.40
C MET A 36 -0.13 -11.41 -10.46
N TYR A 37 0.65 -12.41 -10.07
CA TYR A 37 1.53 -13.16 -10.98
C TYR A 37 0.78 -14.24 -11.75
N VAL A 38 -0.13 -14.96 -11.08
CA VAL A 38 -0.85 -16.09 -11.70
C VAL A 38 -1.78 -15.61 -12.82
N THR A 39 -2.31 -14.40 -12.74
CA THR A 39 -3.18 -13.89 -13.80
C THR A 39 -2.44 -12.96 -14.76
N ALA A 40 -2.20 -13.44 -15.98
CA ALA A 40 -1.59 -12.69 -17.06
C ALA A 40 -2.64 -11.83 -17.80
N THR A 41 -3.14 -10.78 -17.15
CA THR A 41 -4.00 -9.77 -17.81
C THR A 41 -3.55 -8.35 -17.49
N THR A 42 -3.82 -7.44 -18.42
CA THR A 42 -3.60 -5.99 -18.27
C THR A 42 -4.68 -5.31 -17.43
N THR A 43 -5.85 -5.96 -17.27
CA THR A 43 -7.03 -5.41 -16.56
C THR A 43 -6.98 -5.58 -15.05
N TRP A 44 -5.92 -6.17 -14.50
CA TRP A 44 -5.80 -6.50 -13.08
C TRP A 44 -4.55 -5.88 -12.47
N ARG A 45 -4.74 -4.99 -11.51
CA ARG A 45 -3.65 -4.27 -10.82
C ARG A 45 -3.84 -4.32 -9.31
N ALA A 46 -2.87 -3.84 -8.56
CA ALA A 46 -2.99 -3.66 -7.12
C ALA A 46 -2.38 -2.34 -6.65
N THR A 47 -2.93 -1.80 -5.56
CA THR A 47 -2.29 -0.74 -4.80
C THR A 47 -1.68 -1.29 -3.52
N ILE A 48 -0.62 -0.64 -3.04
CA ILE A 48 0.08 -1.01 -1.81
C ILE A 48 0.35 0.26 -1.01
N THR A 49 -0.06 0.26 0.25
CA THR A 49 0.08 1.38 1.18
C THR A 49 1.48 1.43 1.82
N PRO A 50 1.98 2.57 2.32
CA PRO A 50 3.29 2.63 2.96
C PRO A 50 3.35 1.78 4.25
N GLN A 51 2.29 1.80 5.08
CA GLN A 51 2.27 1.05 6.35
C GLN A 51 2.40 -0.46 6.16
N HIS A 52 1.86 -1.02 5.06
CA HIS A 52 1.97 -2.45 4.76
C HIS A 52 3.34 -2.87 4.19
N LEU A 53 4.16 -1.90 3.76
CA LEU A 53 5.54 -2.13 3.35
C LEU A 53 6.52 -1.93 4.52
N MET A 54 6.27 -0.94 5.36
CA MET A 54 7.12 -0.59 6.51
C MET A 54 6.89 -1.50 7.72
N PHE A 55 5.65 -1.93 7.96
CA PHE A 55 5.26 -2.60 9.19
C PHE A 55 4.59 -3.96 8.96
N ASN A 56 4.62 -4.76 10.02
CA ASN A 56 3.84 -5.98 10.18
C ASN A 56 3.07 -5.93 11.52
N ARG A 57 2.30 -6.98 11.81
CA ARG A 57 1.41 -7.01 12.98
C ARG A 57 2.16 -6.88 14.32
N ASN A 58 3.45 -7.20 14.37
CA ASN A 58 4.23 -7.07 15.60
C ASN A 58 4.42 -5.60 15.95
N ASP A 59 4.61 -4.73 14.96
CA ASP A 59 4.70 -3.28 15.16
C ASP A 59 3.41 -2.70 15.76
N MET A 60 2.26 -3.35 15.55
CA MET A 60 0.99 -2.91 16.13
C MET A 60 0.76 -3.45 17.56
N LEU A 61 1.40 -4.55 17.96
CA LEU A 61 0.98 -5.34 19.13
C LEU A 61 2.08 -5.60 20.18
N VAL A 62 3.35 -5.63 19.77
CA VAL A 62 4.46 -5.99 20.67
C VAL A 62 4.85 -4.80 21.53
N GLY A 63 4.90 -5.01 22.85
CA GLY A 63 5.23 -3.99 23.85
C GLY A 63 4.06 -3.06 24.21
N GLY A 64 2.87 -3.31 23.65
CA GLY A 64 1.69 -2.47 23.83
C GLY A 64 0.92 -2.32 22.52
N ILE A 65 -0.39 -2.14 22.61
CA ILE A 65 -1.23 -1.90 21.44
C ILE A 65 -0.99 -0.48 20.90
N ARG A 66 -0.66 -0.36 19.61
CA ARG A 66 -0.48 0.92 18.92
C ARG A 66 -1.66 1.18 17.98
N PRO A 67 -2.74 1.85 18.43
CA PRO A 67 -3.96 2.00 17.64
C PRO A 67 -3.76 2.81 16.36
N HIS A 68 -2.74 3.66 16.28
CA HIS A 68 -2.40 4.44 15.07
C HIS A 68 -1.95 3.57 13.89
N LEU A 69 -1.48 2.34 14.14
CA LEU A 69 -1.16 1.35 13.10
C LEU A 69 -2.34 0.42 12.76
N TYR A 70 -3.45 0.53 13.50
CA TYR A 70 -4.66 -0.26 13.22
C TYR A 70 -5.39 0.32 12.00
N CYS A 71 -5.46 -0.49 10.94
CA CYS A 71 -6.16 -0.21 9.69
C CYS A 71 -6.84 -1.48 9.15
N LEU A 72 -7.68 -1.31 8.12
CA LEU A 72 -8.23 -2.42 7.36
C LEU A 72 -7.76 -2.35 5.90
N PRO A 73 -7.29 -3.48 5.33
CA PRO A 73 -7.11 -4.76 5.99
C PRO A 73 -5.96 -4.74 7.00
N ILE A 74 -6.09 -5.44 8.14
CA ILE A 74 -5.11 -5.40 9.25
C ILE A 74 -3.65 -5.68 8.86
N LEU A 75 -2.67 -5.13 9.55
CA LEU A 75 -1.27 -5.56 9.43
C LEU A 75 -1.14 -7.08 9.61
N LYS A 76 -0.31 -7.72 8.78
CA LYS A 76 -0.16 -9.17 8.73
C LYS A 76 1.20 -9.61 9.27
N ARG A 77 1.49 -10.91 9.30
CA ARG A 77 2.81 -11.45 9.68
C ARG A 77 3.91 -10.96 8.73
N ASN A 78 5.15 -10.92 9.22
CA ASN A 78 6.33 -10.49 8.44
C ASN A 78 6.45 -11.15 7.06
N ILE A 79 6.13 -12.45 6.93
CA ILE A 79 6.15 -13.15 5.62
C ILE A 79 5.28 -12.48 4.54
N HIS A 80 4.23 -11.77 4.95
CA HIS A 80 3.36 -11.06 4.02
C HIS A 80 3.93 -9.69 3.69
N GLN A 81 4.48 -8.98 4.68
CA GLN A 81 5.20 -7.72 4.48
C GLN A 81 6.35 -7.91 3.48
N GLN A 82 7.21 -8.91 3.70
CA GLN A 82 8.33 -9.21 2.80
C GLN A 82 7.86 -9.53 1.39
N ALA A 83 6.77 -10.30 1.24
CA ALA A 83 6.21 -10.58 -0.07
C ALA A 83 5.76 -9.31 -0.82
N LEU A 84 5.24 -8.30 -0.11
CA LEU A 84 4.87 -7.01 -0.72
C LEU A 84 6.10 -6.17 -1.06
N ARG A 85 7.12 -6.16 -0.18
CA ARG A 85 8.39 -5.47 -0.43
C ARG A 85 9.10 -6.04 -1.67
N GLU A 86 9.17 -7.36 -1.78
CA GLU A 86 9.71 -8.04 -2.97
C GLU A 86 8.91 -7.72 -4.24
N LEU A 87 7.57 -7.57 -4.14
CA LEU A 87 6.74 -7.22 -5.30
C LEU A 87 7.14 -5.85 -5.87
N VAL A 88 7.21 -4.83 -5.01
CA VAL A 88 7.55 -3.46 -5.44
C VAL A 88 9.00 -3.38 -5.90
N ALA A 89 9.90 -4.08 -5.21
CA ALA A 89 11.32 -4.14 -5.56
C ALA A 89 11.61 -4.85 -6.88
N SER A 90 10.70 -5.72 -7.35
CA SER A 90 10.87 -6.42 -8.64
C SER A 90 10.54 -5.56 -9.87
N GLY A 91 10.12 -4.30 -9.70
CA GLY A 91 9.69 -3.45 -10.81
C GLY A 91 8.37 -3.89 -11.44
N PHE A 92 7.54 -4.63 -10.70
CA PHE A 92 6.28 -5.17 -11.20
C PHE A 92 5.30 -4.05 -11.60
N THR A 93 5.12 -3.85 -12.90
CA THR A 93 4.36 -2.72 -13.47
C THR A 93 2.86 -2.73 -13.13
N ARG A 94 2.34 -3.87 -12.66
CA ARG A 94 0.93 -4.02 -12.26
C ARG A 94 0.65 -3.66 -10.79
N ALA A 95 1.65 -3.13 -10.07
CA ALA A 95 1.47 -2.53 -8.75
C ALA A 95 1.83 -1.04 -8.78
N PHE A 96 1.05 -0.22 -8.09
CA PHE A 96 1.29 1.23 -8.02
C PHE A 96 0.90 1.82 -6.65
N LEU A 97 1.30 3.07 -6.43
CA LEU A 97 1.07 3.81 -5.20
C LEU A 97 -0.43 3.98 -4.93
N GLY A 98 -0.85 3.61 -3.72
CA GLY A 98 -2.15 3.94 -3.16
C GLY A 98 -2.01 4.00 -1.64
N THR A 99 -2.13 5.20 -1.08
CA THR A 99 -1.74 5.46 0.31
C THR A 99 -2.70 4.86 1.32
N ASP A 100 -3.99 4.79 0.96
CA ASP A 100 -5.08 4.53 1.92
C ASP A 100 -4.98 5.44 3.16
N SER A 101 -4.63 6.71 2.92
CA SER A 101 -4.56 7.70 3.99
C SER A 101 -5.96 7.94 4.54
N ALA A 102 -6.20 7.50 5.78
CA ALA A 102 -7.50 7.48 6.42
C ALA A 102 -7.42 8.22 7.77
N PRO A 103 -7.55 9.56 7.78
CA PRO A 103 -7.43 10.35 8.99
C PRO A 103 -8.63 10.15 9.93
N HIS A 104 -8.32 10.01 11.22
CA HIS A 104 -9.28 10.05 12.31
C HIS A 104 -8.70 10.94 13.42
N SER A 105 -9.56 11.65 14.13
CA SER A 105 -9.16 12.41 15.32
C SER A 105 -8.52 11.49 16.37
N ARG A 106 -7.57 12.01 17.14
CA ARG A 106 -6.85 11.23 18.17
C ARG A 106 -7.79 10.51 19.13
N HIS A 107 -8.83 11.20 19.61
CA HIS A 107 -9.82 10.61 20.53
C HIS A 107 -10.66 9.47 19.91
N ARG A 108 -10.74 9.38 18.57
CA ARG A 108 -11.40 8.26 17.88
C ARG A 108 -10.46 7.09 17.59
N LYS A 109 -9.15 7.29 17.69
CA LYS A 109 -8.13 6.25 17.60
C LYS A 109 -7.83 5.66 18.98
N GLU A 110 -7.66 6.52 19.98
CA GLU A 110 -7.30 6.19 21.36
C GLU A 110 -8.56 6.09 22.23
N THR A 111 -9.39 5.10 21.94
CA THR A 111 -10.65 4.84 22.65
C THR A 111 -10.84 3.34 22.85
N SER A 112 -11.86 2.93 23.60
CA SER A 112 -12.21 1.52 23.85
C SER A 112 -12.53 0.75 22.55
N CYS A 113 -12.94 1.46 21.49
CA CYS A 113 -13.16 0.91 20.16
C CYS A 113 -12.56 1.83 19.07
N GLY A 114 -11.24 1.77 18.90
CA GLY A 114 -10.49 2.65 17.99
C GLY A 114 -10.84 2.45 16.51
N CYS A 115 -10.96 3.54 15.76
CA CYS A 115 -11.22 3.53 14.32
C CYS A 115 -10.04 2.95 13.53
N ALA A 116 -10.33 2.20 12.47
CA ALA A 116 -9.32 1.66 11.56
C ALA A 116 -8.92 2.70 10.51
N GLY A 117 -7.64 3.03 10.42
CA GLY A 117 -7.10 3.97 9.45
C GLY A 117 -5.75 4.54 9.87
N CYS A 118 -4.85 4.76 8.92
CA CYS A 118 -3.56 5.42 9.14
C CYS A 118 -3.56 6.76 8.41
N PHE A 119 -3.28 7.86 9.11
CA PHE A 119 -3.06 9.14 8.44
C PHE A 119 -1.59 9.22 8.03
N ASN A 120 -1.32 8.94 6.75
CA ASN A 120 0.04 8.85 6.23
C ASN A 120 0.34 9.84 5.09
N ALA A 121 -0.67 10.56 4.57
CA ALA A 121 -0.47 11.51 3.47
C ALA A 121 0.73 12.46 3.65
N PRO A 122 1.00 13.03 4.86
CA PRO A 122 2.12 13.95 5.05
C PRO A 122 3.51 13.33 4.86
N SER A 123 3.67 12.02 5.09
CA SER A 123 4.96 11.33 5.06
C SER A 123 5.04 10.20 4.02
N ALA A 124 3.95 9.92 3.29
CA ALA A 124 3.82 8.74 2.44
C ALA A 124 4.93 8.60 1.40
N LEU A 125 5.26 9.68 0.67
CA LEU A 125 6.22 9.60 -0.42
C LEU A 125 7.64 9.29 0.09
N GLY A 126 8.05 9.94 1.18
CA GLY A 126 9.30 9.63 1.88
C GLY A 126 9.32 8.21 2.44
N SER A 127 8.21 7.75 3.04
CA SER A 127 8.07 6.37 3.52
C SER A 127 8.24 5.32 2.42
N TYR A 128 7.67 5.54 1.23
CA TYR A 128 7.90 4.65 0.09
C TYR A 128 9.37 4.73 -0.35
N ALA A 129 9.96 5.92 -0.46
CA ALA A 129 11.35 6.09 -0.87
C ALA A 129 12.31 5.30 0.05
N THR A 130 12.11 5.37 1.38
CA THR A 130 12.86 4.57 2.36
C THR A 130 12.75 3.07 2.07
N VAL A 131 11.55 2.56 1.82
CA VAL A 131 11.36 1.13 1.50
C VAL A 131 12.09 0.74 0.22
N PHE A 132 12.00 1.56 -0.83
CA PHE A 132 12.66 1.26 -2.11
C PHE A 132 14.19 1.38 -1.98
N GLU A 133 14.72 2.30 -1.17
CA GLU A 133 16.15 2.40 -0.85
C GLU A 133 16.63 1.16 -0.09
N GLU A 134 15.95 0.76 0.99
CA GLU A 134 16.26 -0.45 1.77
C GLU A 134 16.27 -1.74 0.92
N MET A 135 15.43 -1.78 -0.13
CA MET A 135 15.33 -2.91 -1.04
C MET A 135 16.30 -2.82 -2.24
N ASN A 136 17.17 -1.80 -2.29
CA ASN A 136 18.05 -1.50 -3.42
C ASN A 136 17.29 -1.40 -4.76
N ALA A 137 16.10 -0.81 -4.73
CA ALA A 137 15.14 -0.80 -5.83
C ALA A 137 14.71 0.60 -6.28
N LEU A 138 15.43 1.66 -5.92
CA LEU A 138 15.10 3.05 -6.28
C LEU A 138 14.86 3.25 -7.79
N ALA A 139 15.51 2.45 -8.65
CA ALA A 139 15.28 2.45 -10.09
C ALA A 139 13.82 2.15 -10.50
N HIS A 140 13.01 1.56 -9.61
CA HIS A 140 11.60 1.23 -9.84
C HIS A 140 10.64 2.19 -9.13
N PHE A 141 11.15 3.13 -8.34
CA PHE A 141 10.36 4.01 -7.48
C PHE A 141 9.45 4.94 -8.30
N GLU A 142 9.99 5.61 -9.32
CA GLU A 142 9.21 6.48 -10.21
C GLU A 142 8.07 5.72 -10.91
N ALA A 143 8.35 4.52 -11.41
CA ALA A 143 7.34 3.72 -12.09
C ALA A 143 6.16 3.40 -11.15
N PHE A 144 6.46 3.00 -9.91
CA PHE A 144 5.45 2.72 -8.89
C PHE A 144 4.63 3.95 -8.50
N CYS A 145 5.27 5.12 -8.35
CA CYS A 145 4.63 6.35 -7.91
C CYS A 145 3.86 7.09 -9.01
N SER A 146 4.38 7.09 -10.23
CA SER A 146 4.01 8.09 -11.25
C SER A 146 3.64 7.51 -12.61
N LEU A 147 4.03 6.28 -12.95
CA LEU A 147 3.84 5.74 -14.31
C LEU A 147 2.80 4.62 -14.37
N ASN A 148 2.90 3.64 -13.47
CA ASN A 148 2.08 2.42 -13.48
C ASN A 148 0.58 2.73 -13.28
N GLY A 149 0.27 3.71 -12.41
CA GLY A 149 -1.09 4.17 -12.15
C GLY A 149 -1.72 4.82 -13.39
N PRO A 150 -1.18 5.93 -13.90
CA PRO A 150 -1.70 6.59 -15.11
C PRO A 150 -1.86 5.64 -16.30
N GLN A 151 -0.89 4.73 -16.52
CA GLN A 151 -0.98 3.70 -17.56
C GLN A 151 -2.23 2.83 -17.42
N PHE A 152 -2.60 2.43 -16.20
CA PHE A 152 -3.79 1.60 -15.97
C PHE A 152 -5.10 2.38 -16.08
N TYR A 153 -5.12 3.60 -15.54
CA TYR A 153 -6.31 4.45 -15.60
C TYR A 153 -6.56 5.01 -17.01
N GLY A 154 -5.57 5.00 -17.89
CA GLY A 154 -5.65 5.63 -19.21
C GLY A 154 -5.55 7.14 -19.12
N LEU A 155 -4.77 7.63 -18.15
CA LEU A 155 -4.55 9.05 -17.88
C LEU A 155 -3.13 9.45 -18.30
N PRO A 156 -2.90 10.72 -18.68
CA PRO A 156 -1.57 11.21 -18.99
C PRO A 156 -0.66 11.16 -17.75
N VAL A 157 0.64 10.94 -17.98
CA VAL A 157 1.66 11.10 -16.95
C VAL A 157 1.86 12.59 -16.68
N ASN A 158 2.14 12.96 -15.42
CA ASN A 158 2.46 14.33 -15.05
C ASN A 158 3.71 14.82 -15.78
N THR A 159 3.74 16.10 -16.18
CA THR A 159 4.88 16.74 -16.84
C THR A 159 5.85 17.42 -15.88
N GLY A 160 5.38 17.73 -14.66
CA GLY A 160 6.21 18.25 -13.59
C GLY A 160 6.99 17.16 -12.87
N TRP A 161 7.97 17.58 -12.07
CA TRP A 161 8.78 16.69 -11.25
C TRP A 161 8.73 17.09 -9.78
N VAL A 162 9.07 16.14 -8.92
CA VAL A 162 9.32 16.35 -7.50
C VAL A 162 10.69 15.77 -7.19
N GLU A 163 11.43 16.42 -6.31
CA GLU A 163 12.73 15.93 -5.84
C GLU A 163 12.60 15.52 -4.38
N LEU A 164 13.09 14.33 -4.07
CA LEU A 164 13.22 13.86 -2.70
C LEU A 164 14.67 14.05 -2.29
N VAL A 165 14.88 14.87 -1.27
CA VAL A 165 16.21 15.06 -0.66
C VAL A 165 16.35 14.07 0.48
N ARG A 166 17.47 13.34 0.50
CA ARG A 166 17.81 12.44 1.61
C ARG A 166 18.37 13.25 2.77
N ASP A 167 17.47 13.85 3.54
CA ASP A 167 17.77 14.61 4.75
C ASP A 167 16.86 14.16 5.90
N GLU A 168 17.39 14.14 7.11
CA GLU A 168 16.61 13.71 8.28
C GLU A 168 15.59 14.78 8.65
N GLN A 169 14.32 14.37 8.74
CA GLN A 169 13.22 15.26 9.12
C GLN A 169 12.38 14.65 10.23
N GLN A 170 12.00 15.48 11.19
CA GLN A 170 11.07 15.10 12.25
C GLN A 170 9.64 15.23 11.73
N VAL A 171 8.89 14.13 11.76
CA VAL A 171 7.45 14.15 11.44
C VAL A 171 6.72 14.77 12.64
N PRO A 172 5.81 15.74 12.43
CA PRO A 172 5.04 16.32 13.52
C PRO A 172 4.30 15.27 14.34
N GLU A 173 4.32 15.38 15.66
CA GLU A 173 3.62 14.43 16.55
C GLU A 173 2.10 14.42 16.35
N ASN A 174 1.54 15.56 15.94
CA ASN A 174 0.12 15.74 15.67
C ASN A 174 -0.09 16.84 14.63
N ILE A 175 -1.23 16.79 13.95
CA ILE A 175 -1.68 17.80 13.00
C ILE A 175 -3.03 18.30 13.52
N ALA A 176 -3.14 19.61 13.72
CA ALA A 176 -4.36 20.23 14.23
C ALA A 176 -5.53 20.05 13.26
N LEU A 177 -6.74 19.88 13.81
CA LEU A 177 -7.96 19.97 13.02
C LEU A 177 -8.19 21.45 12.67
N GLY A 178 -8.44 21.73 11.40
CA GLY A 178 -8.82 23.06 10.93
C GLY A 178 -10.21 23.48 11.39
#